data_AF-A0A9D5UC63-F1
#
_entry.id   AF-A0A9D5UC63-F1
#
_cell.length_a   1.000
_cell.length_b   1.000
_cell.length_c   1.000
_cell.angle_alpha   90.00
_cell.angle_beta   90.00
_cell.angle_gamma   90.00
#
_symmetry.space_group_name_H-M   'P 1'
#
loop_
_entity.id
_entity.type
_entity.pdbx_description
1 polymer ?
#
loop_
_entity_poly.entity_id
_entity_poly.type
_entity_poly.pdbx_seq_one_letter_code
_entity_poly.pdbx_strand_id
1 'polypeptide(L)'
;MESHSTLPLPRAVVLALWVQALAPSPGETGAPDDALLRRAVAAVRQDDEPHTVEGSDEATTLLELLTRWTRTPVEVCAVLPAPGDVLGVPAAVSADATDAQECLLVQSATGAWALVPEVTEFGSVYETGHLVTWRMTPVPTWRTQVLAAVGPLADAERDLRVALLTATEALASLDVARWREDAAETIASLRSTTPPDWPLPAVRGEAEARRVRVLAQAARLRAIVDLATADDGGAVNLWQADQRSTALREVDRAARRALSAATARYATGPDPSTLR
;
A
#
# COMPACT_ATOMS: atom_id res chain seq x y z
N MET A 1 22.54 -17.80 4.67
CA MET A 1 21.41 -17.12 5.32
C MET A 1 21.05 -16.00 4.38
N GLU A 2 20.11 -16.24 3.48
CA GLU A 2 19.74 -15.25 2.48
C GLU A 2 18.98 -14.13 3.19
N SER A 3 19.68 -13.05 3.51
CA SER A 3 19.07 -11.79 3.92
C SER A 3 18.38 -11.19 2.69
N HIS A 4 17.26 -11.77 2.28
CA HIS A 4 16.35 -11.10 1.37
C HIS A 4 15.85 -9.87 2.13
N SER A 5 16.32 -8.70 1.72
CA SER A 5 15.77 -7.42 2.15
C SER A 5 14.31 -7.37 1.74
N THR A 6 13.41 -7.91 2.56
CA THR A 6 11.98 -7.87 2.31
C THR A 6 11.54 -6.44 2.55
N LEU A 7 11.16 -5.77 1.48
CA LEU A 7 10.41 -4.53 1.54
C LEU A 7 8.94 -4.95 1.59
N PRO A 8 8.33 -5.24 2.75
CA PRO A 8 6.96 -5.71 2.79
C PRO A 8 6.03 -4.65 2.20
N LEU A 9 5.06 -5.10 1.43
CA LEU A 9 3.95 -4.25 1.01
C LEU A 9 2.78 -4.41 1.99
N PRO A 10 2.04 -3.33 2.28
CA PRO A 10 0.78 -3.45 3.00
C PRO A 10 -0.17 -4.45 2.31
N ARG A 11 -0.92 -5.23 3.08
CA ARG A 11 -1.84 -6.25 2.57
C ARG A 11 -2.86 -5.64 1.62
N ALA A 12 -3.35 -4.44 1.92
CA ALA A 12 -4.29 -3.70 1.09
C ALA A 12 -3.69 -3.34 -0.27
N VAL A 13 -2.38 -3.05 -0.35
CA VAL A 13 -1.68 -2.77 -1.61
C VAL A 13 -1.62 -4.00 -2.49
N VAL A 14 -1.23 -5.15 -1.91
CA VAL A 14 -1.17 -6.43 -2.63
C VAL A 14 -2.57 -6.82 -3.11
N LEU A 15 -3.56 -6.75 -2.22
CA LEU A 15 -4.95 -7.06 -2.52
C LEU A 15 -5.51 -6.15 -3.62
N ALA A 16 -5.26 -4.84 -3.58
CA ALA A 16 -5.70 -3.91 -4.63
C ALA A 16 -5.16 -4.27 -6.01
N LEU A 17 -3.88 -4.68 -6.11
CA LEU A 17 -3.27 -5.06 -7.39
C LEU A 17 -3.84 -6.38 -7.91
N TRP A 18 -4.11 -7.34 -7.02
CA TRP A 18 -4.78 -8.58 -7.39
C TRP A 18 -6.22 -8.38 -7.82
N VAL A 19 -6.98 -7.53 -7.13
CA VAL A 19 -8.36 -7.17 -7.54
C VAL A 19 -8.36 -6.58 -8.95
N GLN A 20 -7.39 -5.74 -9.29
CA GLN A 20 -7.26 -5.20 -10.66
C GLN A 20 -6.98 -6.28 -11.70
N ALA A 21 -6.10 -7.23 -11.39
CA ALA A 21 -5.73 -8.31 -12.30
C ALA A 21 -6.85 -9.34 -12.49
N LEU A 22 -7.71 -9.51 -11.47
CA LEU A 22 -8.87 -10.38 -11.47
C LEU A 22 -10.12 -9.74 -12.08
N ALA A 23 -10.18 -8.41 -12.12
CA ALA A 23 -11.33 -7.69 -12.67
C ALA A 23 -11.50 -8.04 -14.16
N PRO A 24 -12.73 -8.36 -14.60
CA PRO A 24 -12.96 -8.77 -15.97
C PRO A 24 -12.63 -7.63 -16.94
N SER A 25 -12.00 -7.96 -18.07
CA SER A 25 -11.79 -6.97 -19.14
C SER A 25 -13.14 -6.53 -19.70
N PRO A 26 -13.28 -5.27 -20.17
CA PRO A 26 -14.51 -4.83 -20.84
C PRO A 26 -14.88 -5.77 -22.00
N GLY A 27 -16.02 -6.44 -21.92
CA GLY A 27 -16.52 -7.37 -22.94
C GLY A 27 -16.10 -8.83 -22.75
N GLU A 28 -15.29 -9.16 -21.74
CA GLU A 28 -14.92 -10.53 -21.41
C GLU A 28 -15.97 -11.13 -20.46
N THR A 29 -16.66 -12.17 -20.92
CA THR A 29 -17.67 -12.89 -20.12
C THR A 29 -17.18 -14.31 -19.90
N GLY A 30 -16.42 -14.53 -18.83
CA GLY A 30 -15.86 -15.82 -18.46
C GLY A 30 -16.00 -16.08 -16.98
N ALA A 31 -16.12 -17.35 -16.59
CA ALA A 31 -15.97 -17.72 -15.19
C ALA A 31 -14.55 -17.34 -14.71
N PRO A 32 -14.38 -16.87 -13.46
CA PRO A 32 -13.07 -16.49 -12.96
C PRO A 32 -12.10 -17.67 -13.01
N ASP A 33 -10.85 -17.41 -13.40
CA ASP A 33 -9.77 -18.40 -13.33
C ASP A 33 -9.51 -18.76 -11.86
N ASP A 34 -9.98 -19.94 -11.48
CA ASP A 34 -9.88 -20.49 -10.13
C ASP A 34 -8.42 -20.68 -9.67
N ALA A 35 -7.49 -20.93 -10.59
CA ALA A 35 -6.07 -20.97 -10.25
C ALA A 35 -5.52 -19.56 -9.96
N LEU A 36 -5.96 -18.56 -10.73
CA LEU A 36 -5.58 -17.15 -10.51
C LEU A 36 -6.17 -16.62 -9.19
N LEU A 37 -7.42 -16.98 -8.86
CA LEU A 37 -8.06 -16.65 -7.59
C LEU A 37 -7.28 -17.22 -6.39
N ARG A 38 -6.92 -18.50 -6.43
CA ARG A 38 -6.11 -19.11 -5.36
C ARG A 38 -4.74 -18.45 -5.24
N ARG A 39 -4.12 -18.07 -6.36
CA ARG A 39 -2.84 -17.34 -6.36
C ARG A 39 -2.99 -15.96 -5.72
N ALA A 40 -4.07 -15.25 -5.98
CA ALA A 40 -4.37 -13.97 -5.34
C ALA A 40 -4.53 -14.12 -3.82
N VAL A 41 -5.30 -15.12 -3.37
CA VAL A 41 -5.47 -15.38 -1.93
C VAL A 41 -4.14 -15.72 -1.27
N ALA A 42 -3.33 -16.60 -1.89
CA ALA A 42 -2.01 -16.96 -1.37
C ALA A 42 -1.05 -15.76 -1.32
N ALA A 43 -1.10 -14.88 -2.33
CA ALA A 43 -0.27 -13.69 -2.39
C ALA A 43 -0.59 -12.66 -1.30
N VAL A 44 -1.86 -12.48 -0.96
CA VAL A 44 -2.30 -11.56 0.11
C VAL A 44 -2.06 -12.17 1.49
N ARG A 45 -2.24 -13.49 1.62
CA ARG A 45 -2.00 -14.23 2.85
C ARG A 45 -0.52 -14.26 3.23
N GLN A 46 0.38 -14.53 2.27
CA GLN A 46 1.78 -14.79 2.53
C GLN A 46 1.95 -15.82 3.67
N ASP A 47 2.65 -15.44 4.75
CA ASP A 47 2.91 -16.28 5.93
C ASP A 47 1.82 -16.18 7.01
N ASP A 48 0.75 -15.40 6.78
CA ASP A 48 -0.36 -15.29 7.71
C ASP A 48 -1.20 -16.57 7.77
N GLU A 49 -2.05 -16.66 8.79
CA GLU A 49 -3.17 -17.59 8.80
C GLU A 49 -4.22 -17.23 7.73
N PRO A 50 -5.12 -18.15 7.35
CA PRO A 50 -6.18 -17.85 6.39
C PRO A 50 -7.00 -16.61 6.79
N HIS A 51 -7.04 -15.62 5.90
CA HIS A 51 -7.76 -14.36 6.15
C HIS A 51 -9.28 -14.58 6.16
N THR A 52 -9.94 -13.97 7.15
CA THR A 52 -11.40 -13.94 7.28
C THR A 52 -11.95 -12.58 6.87
N VAL A 53 -13.25 -12.51 6.60
CA VAL A 53 -13.96 -11.28 6.25
C VAL A 53 -15.18 -11.14 7.16
N GLU A 54 -15.32 -9.97 7.77
CA GLU A 54 -16.48 -9.60 8.59
C GLU A 54 -17.20 -8.38 7.98
N GLY A 55 -18.49 -8.22 8.29
CA GLY A 55 -19.30 -7.12 7.75
C GLY A 55 -19.85 -7.35 6.33
N SER A 56 -19.71 -8.57 5.81
CA SER A 56 -20.34 -9.04 4.57
C SER A 56 -21.31 -10.18 4.88
N ASP A 57 -22.57 -10.04 4.48
CA ASP A 57 -23.59 -11.09 4.64
C ASP A 57 -23.37 -12.29 3.69
N GLU A 58 -22.52 -12.12 2.69
CA GLU A 58 -22.36 -13.07 1.58
C GLU A 58 -20.96 -13.68 1.47
N ALA A 59 -19.99 -13.20 2.24
CA ALA A 59 -18.61 -13.68 2.19
C ALA A 59 -17.96 -13.59 3.56
N THR A 60 -17.45 -14.74 4.03
CA THR A 60 -16.74 -14.90 5.31
C THR A 60 -15.25 -15.12 5.13
N THR A 61 -14.83 -15.42 3.90
CA THR A 61 -13.43 -15.64 3.53
C THR A 61 -12.99 -14.70 2.42
N LEU A 62 -11.68 -14.44 2.33
CA LEU A 62 -11.13 -13.62 1.25
C LEU A 62 -11.39 -14.23 -0.14
N LEU A 63 -11.41 -15.56 -0.25
CA LEU A 63 -11.70 -16.26 -1.50
C LEU A 63 -13.13 -15.99 -1.99
N GLU A 64 -14.13 -16.09 -1.11
CA GLU A 64 -15.53 -15.81 -1.43
C GLU A 64 -15.71 -14.37 -1.89
N LEU A 65 -15.06 -13.43 -1.20
CA LEU A 65 -15.10 -12.01 -1.53
C LEU A 65 -14.49 -11.71 -2.91
N LEU A 66 -13.28 -12.22 -3.18
CA LEU A 66 -12.62 -12.04 -4.48
C LEU A 66 -13.44 -12.66 -5.61
N THR A 67 -13.99 -13.86 -5.40
CA THR A 67 -14.87 -14.55 -6.37
C THR A 67 -16.10 -13.73 -6.72
N ARG A 68 -16.60 -12.91 -5.79
CA ARG A 68 -17.71 -11.99 -6.07
C ARG A 68 -17.25 -10.79 -6.90
N TRP A 69 -16.13 -10.16 -6.55
CA TRP A 69 -15.62 -8.99 -7.28
C TRP A 69 -15.19 -9.31 -8.71
N THR A 70 -14.82 -10.55 -9.04
CA THR A 70 -14.54 -10.94 -10.44
C THR A 70 -15.77 -10.96 -11.34
N ARG A 71 -16.99 -10.93 -10.78
CA ARG A 71 -18.23 -11.02 -11.57
C ARG A 71 -18.62 -9.72 -12.26
N THR A 72 -18.11 -8.59 -11.79
CA THR A 72 -18.45 -7.26 -12.30
C THR A 72 -17.22 -6.37 -12.30
N PRO A 73 -17.12 -5.38 -13.20
CA PRO A 73 -16.08 -4.36 -13.10
C PRO A 73 -16.09 -3.69 -11.73
N VAL A 74 -14.91 -3.48 -11.16
CA VAL A 74 -14.70 -2.80 -9.89
C VAL A 74 -13.66 -1.69 -10.01
N GLU A 75 -13.91 -0.57 -9.33
CA GLU A 75 -12.87 0.40 -8.99
C GLU A 75 -12.24 -0.03 -7.68
N VAL A 76 -10.93 0.17 -7.56
CA VAL A 76 -10.18 -0.21 -6.36
C VAL A 76 -9.03 0.75 -6.10
N CYS A 77 -8.75 1.04 -4.84
CA CYS A 77 -7.57 1.78 -4.41
C CYS A 77 -7.20 1.38 -2.99
N ALA A 78 -5.91 1.16 -2.72
CA ALA A 78 -5.41 1.04 -1.36
C ALA A 78 -5.00 2.43 -0.85
N VAL A 79 -5.59 2.87 0.26
CA VAL A 79 -5.21 4.10 0.97
C VAL A 79 -4.43 3.75 2.22
N LEU A 80 -3.37 4.51 2.50
CA LEU A 80 -2.44 4.26 3.61
C LEU A 80 -2.46 5.47 4.55
N PRO A 81 -3.47 5.58 5.43
CA PRO A 81 -3.53 6.68 6.38
C PRO A 81 -2.49 6.54 7.49
N ALA A 82 -2.24 7.66 8.17
CA ALA A 82 -1.44 7.72 9.38
C ALA A 82 -2.03 8.79 10.32
N PRO A 83 -1.64 8.84 11.60
CA PRO A 83 -2.06 9.92 12.49
C PRO A 83 -1.77 11.30 11.90
N GLY A 84 -2.82 12.12 11.76
CA GLY A 84 -2.74 13.45 11.11
C GLY A 84 -2.81 13.44 9.58
N ASP A 85 -2.88 12.27 8.94
CA ASP A 85 -2.98 12.07 7.50
C ASP A 85 -4.02 11.02 7.14
N VAL A 86 -5.29 11.43 7.13
CA VAL A 86 -6.44 10.56 6.83
C VAL A 86 -7.14 10.94 5.53
N LEU A 87 -6.50 11.77 4.70
CA LEU A 87 -7.08 12.25 3.44
C LEU A 87 -7.29 11.07 2.48
N GLY A 88 -8.48 11.00 1.89
CA GLY A 88 -8.86 9.90 0.99
C GLY A 88 -9.56 8.73 1.69
N VAL A 89 -9.55 8.68 3.03
CA VAL A 89 -10.25 7.64 3.78
C VAL A 89 -11.69 8.08 4.08
N PRO A 90 -12.71 7.23 3.86
CA PRO A 90 -14.07 7.51 4.30
C PRO A 90 -14.17 7.68 5.82
N ALA A 91 -14.93 8.66 6.28
CA ALA A 91 -15.06 9.00 7.71
C ALA A 91 -15.56 7.82 8.58
N ALA A 92 -16.37 6.91 8.01
CA ALA A 92 -16.90 5.75 8.71
C ALA A 92 -15.82 4.76 9.19
N VAL A 93 -14.65 4.76 8.55
CA VAL A 93 -13.55 3.82 8.85
C VAL A 93 -12.26 4.55 9.18
N SER A 94 -12.27 5.88 9.34
CA SER A 94 -11.03 6.65 9.43
C SER A 94 -10.19 6.31 10.67
N ALA A 95 -10.84 6.00 11.79
CA ALA A 95 -10.14 5.59 13.02
C ALA A 95 -9.47 4.23 12.81
N ASP A 96 -10.25 3.19 12.53
CA ASP A 96 -9.75 1.83 12.32
C ASP A 96 -8.70 1.76 11.21
N ALA A 97 -8.90 2.46 10.09
CA ALA A 97 -7.94 2.51 9.00
C ALA A 97 -6.63 3.20 9.40
N THR A 98 -6.70 4.23 10.26
CA THR A 98 -5.49 4.92 10.77
C THR A 98 -4.70 4.02 11.70
N ASP A 99 -5.40 3.26 12.56
CA ASP A 99 -4.78 2.31 13.48
C ASP A 99 -4.13 1.15 12.71
N ALA A 100 -4.81 0.63 11.68
CA ALA A 100 -4.26 -0.38 10.77
C ALA A 100 -3.19 0.17 9.81
N GLN A 101 -3.13 1.49 9.63
CA GLN A 101 -2.32 2.21 8.63
C GLN A 101 -2.57 1.78 7.17
N GLU A 102 -3.64 1.05 6.92
CA GLU A 102 -4.03 0.61 5.59
C GLU A 102 -5.54 0.39 5.47
N CYS A 103 -6.08 0.66 4.29
CA CYS A 103 -7.47 0.40 3.95
C CYS A 103 -7.61 0.16 2.45
N LEU A 104 -8.35 -0.88 2.07
CA LEU A 104 -8.75 -1.11 0.70
C LEU A 104 -10.12 -0.50 0.44
N LEU A 105 -10.21 0.35 -0.57
CA LEU A 105 -11.47 0.89 -1.06
C LEU A 105 -11.86 0.15 -2.34
N VAL A 106 -13.09 -0.36 -2.39
CA VAL A 106 -13.65 -1.04 -3.55
C VAL A 106 -14.99 -0.40 -3.89
N GLN A 107 -15.26 -0.22 -5.18
CA GLN A 107 -16.54 0.27 -5.67
C GLN A 107 -16.98 -0.56 -6.87
N SER A 108 -18.23 -1.02 -6.87
CA SER A 108 -18.86 -1.74 -7.97
C SER A 108 -20.20 -1.10 -8.33
N ALA A 109 -20.92 -1.68 -9.28
CA ALA A 109 -22.29 -1.26 -9.60
C ALA A 109 -23.28 -1.46 -8.42
N THR A 110 -22.95 -2.33 -7.45
CA THR A 110 -23.83 -2.68 -6.34
C THR A 110 -23.54 -1.90 -5.05
N GLY A 111 -22.45 -1.13 -5.00
CA GLY A 111 -22.10 -0.32 -3.83
C GLY A 111 -20.61 0.04 -3.75
N ALA A 112 -20.24 0.68 -2.65
CA ALA A 112 -18.85 0.95 -2.29
C ALA A 112 -18.59 0.47 -0.87
N TRP A 113 -17.39 -0.07 -0.66
CA TRP A 113 -16.97 -0.64 0.60
C TRP A 113 -15.53 -0.24 0.91
N ALA A 114 -15.26 -0.07 2.19
CA ALA A 114 -13.92 0.01 2.74
C ALA A 114 -13.62 -1.27 3.50
N LEU A 115 -12.42 -1.81 3.33
CA LEU A 115 -11.94 -2.98 4.05
C LEU A 115 -10.69 -2.58 4.82
N VAL A 116 -10.74 -2.76 6.13
CA VAL A 116 -9.63 -2.49 7.04
C VAL A 116 -9.17 -3.83 7.63
N PRO A 117 -7.88 -4.19 7.53
CA PRO A 117 -7.39 -5.41 8.15
C PRO A 117 -7.17 -5.20 9.64
N GLU A 118 -7.81 -6.04 10.44
CA GLU A 118 -7.48 -6.21 11.85
C GLU A 118 -6.49 -7.36 11.99
N VAL A 119 -5.30 -7.06 12.50
CA VAL A 119 -4.21 -8.02 12.63
C VAL A 119 -4.03 -8.36 14.10
N THR A 120 -4.13 -9.63 14.44
CA THR A 120 -3.83 -10.15 15.78
C THR A 120 -2.61 -11.05 15.70
N GLU A 121 -1.52 -10.64 16.33
CA GLU A 121 -0.31 -11.45 16.49
C GLU A 121 -0.52 -12.57 17.52
N PHE A 122 0.04 -13.74 17.24
CA PHE A 122 0.05 -14.88 18.16
C PHE A 122 1.34 -15.68 18.02
N GLY A 123 1.55 -16.66 18.91
CA GLY A 123 2.75 -17.50 18.88
C GLY A 123 3.86 -16.96 19.78
N SER A 124 5.11 -17.33 19.46
CA SER A 124 6.29 -16.93 20.26
C SER A 124 7.07 -15.82 19.57
N VAL A 125 8.02 -15.21 20.29
CA VAL A 125 8.93 -14.19 19.73
C VAL A 125 9.80 -14.74 18.58
N TYR A 126 9.99 -16.07 18.51
CA TYR A 126 10.77 -16.72 17.47
C TYR A 126 9.92 -17.29 16.33
N GLU A 127 8.60 -17.38 16.52
CA GLU A 127 7.65 -17.93 15.56
C GLU A 127 6.32 -17.21 15.78
N THR A 128 6.25 -15.98 15.25
CA THR A 128 5.08 -15.11 15.34
C THR A 128 4.17 -15.38 14.14
N GLY A 129 2.93 -15.76 14.41
CA GLY A 129 1.87 -15.88 13.42
C GLY A 129 0.93 -14.67 13.46
N HIS A 130 0.18 -14.46 12.39
CA HIS A 130 -0.79 -13.37 12.28
C HIS A 130 -2.16 -13.91 11.87
N LEU A 131 -3.18 -13.60 12.66
CA LEU A 131 -4.58 -13.73 12.27
C LEU A 131 -5.02 -12.41 11.66
N VAL A 132 -5.64 -12.47 10.47
CA VAL A 132 -6.13 -11.27 9.77
C VAL A 132 -7.62 -11.38 9.50
N THR A 133 -8.36 -10.40 9.98
CA THR A 133 -9.79 -10.23 9.73
C THR A 133 -10.01 -8.92 8.98
N TRP A 134 -10.54 -9.01 7.76
CA TRP A 134 -10.91 -7.82 6.98
C TRP A 134 -12.29 -7.34 7.41
N ARG A 135 -12.36 -6.20 8.10
CA ARG A 135 -13.63 -5.54 8.41
C ARG A 135 -14.13 -4.75 7.21
N MET A 136 -15.17 -5.27 6.59
CA MET A 136 -15.84 -4.67 5.43
C MET A 136 -16.98 -3.76 5.89
N THR A 137 -16.87 -2.47 5.56
CA THR A 137 -17.85 -1.44 5.92
C THR A 137 -18.41 -0.79 4.65
N PRO A 138 -19.75 -0.74 4.46
CA PRO A 138 -20.35 0.06 3.40
C PRO A 138 -20.01 1.54 3.56
N VAL A 139 -19.60 2.20 2.48
CA VAL A 139 -19.21 3.62 2.48
C VAL A 139 -19.85 4.37 1.31
N PRO A 140 -19.95 5.70 1.37
CA PRO A 140 -20.27 6.49 0.19
C PRO A 140 -19.24 6.29 -0.93
N THR A 141 -19.61 6.65 -2.16
CA THR A 141 -18.66 6.64 -3.29
C THR A 141 -17.45 7.49 -2.96
N TRP A 142 -16.26 6.90 -3.05
CA TRP A 142 -15.01 7.48 -2.53
C TRP A 142 -14.11 8.08 -3.61
N ARG A 143 -14.41 7.82 -4.89
CA ARG A 143 -13.57 8.18 -6.05
C ARG A 143 -13.05 9.62 -6.00
N THR A 144 -13.95 10.60 -5.87
CA THR A 144 -13.58 12.02 -5.88
C THR A 144 -12.69 12.38 -4.70
N GLN A 145 -12.98 11.85 -3.50
CA GLN A 145 -12.21 12.09 -2.29
C GLN A 145 -10.78 11.53 -2.43
N VAL A 146 -10.65 10.31 -2.95
CA VAL A 146 -9.34 9.67 -3.17
C VAL A 146 -8.55 10.39 -4.25
N LEU A 147 -9.18 10.75 -5.38
CA LEU A 147 -8.51 11.52 -6.43
C LEU A 147 -7.97 12.85 -5.92
N ALA A 148 -8.73 13.55 -5.06
CA ALA A 148 -8.29 14.80 -4.46
C ALA A 148 -7.12 14.62 -3.46
N ALA A 149 -7.08 13.48 -2.75
CA ALA A 149 -6.07 13.20 -1.73
C ALA A 149 -4.76 12.64 -2.31
N VAL A 150 -4.88 11.75 -3.29
CA VAL A 150 -3.79 10.92 -3.83
C VAL A 150 -3.29 11.45 -5.17
N GLY A 151 -4.16 12.08 -5.97
CA GLY A 151 -3.82 12.58 -7.29
C GLY A 151 -3.54 11.47 -8.32
N PRO A 152 -3.15 11.85 -9.55
CA PRO A 152 -2.73 10.90 -10.57
C PRO A 152 -1.32 10.36 -10.27
N LEU A 153 -1.04 9.15 -10.77
CA LEU A 153 0.27 8.49 -10.62
C LEU A 153 1.46 9.37 -11.03
N ALA A 154 1.31 10.19 -12.07
CA ALA A 154 2.39 11.05 -12.55
C ALA A 154 2.75 12.16 -11.55
N ASP A 155 1.78 12.70 -10.81
CA ASP A 155 2.02 13.72 -9.80
C ASP A 155 2.66 13.08 -8.58
N ALA A 156 2.12 11.94 -8.11
CA ALA A 156 2.72 11.18 -7.04
C ALA A 156 4.17 10.75 -7.34
N GLU A 157 4.48 10.41 -8.60
CA GLU A 157 5.86 10.10 -9.01
C GLU A 157 6.78 11.33 -8.97
N ARG A 158 6.26 12.54 -9.29
CA ARG A 158 7.03 13.78 -9.14
C ARG A 158 7.29 14.08 -7.67
N ASP A 159 6.27 14.00 -6.84
CA ASP A 159 6.37 14.22 -5.39
C ASP A 159 7.34 13.23 -4.75
N LEU A 160 7.32 11.96 -5.20
CA LEU A 160 8.25 10.92 -4.72
C LEU A 160 9.71 11.23 -5.06
N ARG A 161 9.98 11.84 -6.23
CA ARG A 161 11.35 12.27 -6.59
C ARG A 161 11.81 13.45 -5.74
N VAL A 162 10.92 14.38 -5.40
CA VAL A 162 11.22 15.50 -4.48
C VAL A 162 11.46 14.98 -3.06
N ALA A 163 10.63 14.05 -2.60
CA ALA A 163 10.77 13.40 -1.30
C ALA A 163 12.09 12.64 -1.19
N LEU A 164 12.54 11.96 -2.25
CA LEU A 164 13.83 11.27 -2.27
C LEU A 164 15.01 12.23 -2.04
N LEU A 165 15.01 13.41 -2.68
CA LEU A 165 16.05 14.43 -2.45
C LEU A 165 16.04 14.90 -0.99
N THR A 166 14.84 15.19 -0.46
CA THR A 166 14.65 15.59 0.95
C THR A 166 15.14 14.52 1.91
N ALA A 167 14.85 13.25 1.63
CA ALA A 167 15.32 12.11 2.43
C ALA A 167 16.85 12.01 2.39
N THR A 168 17.48 12.17 1.22
CA THR A 168 18.95 12.12 1.12
C THR A 168 19.64 13.25 1.89
N GLU A 169 19.07 14.46 1.90
CA GLU A 169 19.58 15.58 2.70
C GLU A 169 19.42 15.31 4.21
N ALA A 170 18.26 14.80 4.62
CA ALA A 170 18.00 14.41 6.00
C ALA A 170 18.96 13.30 6.47
N LEU A 171 19.19 12.27 5.66
CA LEU A 171 20.12 11.18 5.94
C LEU A 171 21.59 11.63 5.95
N ALA A 172 22.00 12.52 5.04
CA ALA A 172 23.36 13.06 5.05
C ALA A 172 23.65 13.86 6.34
N SER A 173 22.63 14.52 6.89
CA SER A 173 22.73 15.26 8.16
C SER A 173 22.81 14.36 9.41
N LEU A 174 22.48 13.07 9.29
CA LEU A 174 22.46 12.09 10.40
C LEU A 174 23.84 11.51 10.76
N ASP A 175 24.92 11.98 10.13
CA ASP A 175 26.29 11.47 10.28
C ASP A 175 26.34 9.93 10.22
N VAL A 176 26.02 9.41 9.03
CA VAL A 176 25.96 7.98 8.66
C VAL A 176 27.20 7.16 9.09
N ALA A 177 28.30 7.84 9.44
CA ALA A 177 29.51 7.24 10.01
C ALA A 177 29.28 6.47 11.32
N ARG A 178 28.17 6.70 12.03
CA ARG A 178 27.83 6.01 13.28
C ARG A 178 26.82 4.86 13.14
N TRP A 179 26.33 4.60 11.93
CA TRP A 179 25.34 3.56 11.69
C TRP A 179 25.94 2.19 11.98
N ARG A 180 25.24 1.39 12.79
CA ARG A 180 25.60 -0.01 13.05
C ARG A 180 25.75 -0.74 11.71
N GLU A 181 26.62 -1.74 11.65
CA GLU A 181 26.92 -2.51 10.44
C GLU A 181 25.64 -3.02 9.74
N ASP A 182 24.60 -3.36 10.53
CA ASP A 182 23.26 -3.79 10.08
C ASP A 182 22.50 -2.72 9.24
N ALA A 183 22.65 -1.43 9.56
CA ALA A 183 21.92 -0.35 8.90
C ALA A 183 22.56 0.06 7.56
N ALA A 184 23.88 -0.11 7.42
CA ALA A 184 24.58 0.12 6.16
C ALA A 184 24.25 -0.96 5.11
N GLU A 185 24.15 -2.23 5.53
CA GLU A 185 23.70 -3.32 4.66
C GLU A 185 22.25 -3.12 4.22
N THR A 186 21.37 -2.70 5.14
CA THR A 186 19.99 -2.32 4.83
C THR A 186 19.94 -1.15 3.84
N ILE A 187 20.72 -0.08 4.02
CA ILE A 187 20.79 0.99 3.00
C ILE A 187 21.29 0.46 1.66
N ALA A 188 22.29 -0.42 1.66
CA ALA A 188 22.87 -0.97 0.43
C ALA A 188 21.85 -1.82 -0.35
N SER A 189 21.04 -2.64 0.32
CA SER A 189 19.92 -3.35 -0.31
C SER A 189 18.86 -2.36 -0.83
N LEU A 190 18.64 -1.27 -0.09
CA LEU A 190 17.79 -0.15 -0.46
C LEU A 190 18.39 0.73 -1.58
N ARG A 191 19.55 0.42 -2.17
CA ARG A 191 20.01 1.05 -3.44
C ARG A 191 19.68 0.27 -4.71
N SER A 192 19.27 -1.00 -4.60
CA SER A 192 18.89 -1.82 -5.76
C SER A 192 17.74 -1.17 -6.54
N THR A 193 17.84 -1.00 -7.86
CA THR A 193 16.71 -0.52 -8.67
C THR A 193 15.75 -1.65 -9.08
N THR A 194 16.09 -2.89 -8.74
CA THR A 194 15.27 -4.06 -9.02
C THR A 194 14.14 -4.14 -7.99
N PRO A 195 12.87 -4.24 -8.41
CA PRO A 195 11.77 -4.51 -7.49
C PRO A 195 12.04 -5.79 -6.69
N PRO A 196 11.66 -5.85 -5.41
CA PRO A 196 11.68 -7.10 -4.65
C PRO A 196 10.81 -8.17 -5.33
N ASP A 197 11.05 -9.44 -4.99
CA ASP A 197 10.21 -10.56 -5.46
C ASP A 197 8.88 -10.58 -4.70
N TRP A 198 8.03 -9.58 -5.00
CA TRP A 198 6.70 -9.48 -4.44
C TRP A 198 5.75 -10.45 -5.14
N PRO A 199 4.78 -11.05 -4.41
CA PRO A 199 3.79 -11.94 -4.99
C PRO A 199 2.71 -11.15 -5.77
N LEU A 200 3.12 -10.29 -6.71
CA LEU A 200 2.22 -9.47 -7.52
C LEU A 200 1.74 -10.22 -8.78
N PRO A 201 0.63 -9.77 -9.39
CA PRO A 201 0.24 -10.24 -10.71
C PRO A 201 1.34 -10.03 -11.75
N ALA A 202 1.34 -10.85 -12.80
CA ALA A 202 2.28 -10.69 -13.90
C ALA A 202 2.06 -9.34 -14.60
N VAL A 203 3.15 -8.60 -14.80
CA VAL A 203 3.14 -7.27 -15.43
C VAL A 203 2.80 -7.37 -16.92
N ARG A 204 1.76 -6.65 -17.34
CA ARG A 204 1.26 -6.59 -18.71
C ARG A 204 1.43 -5.17 -19.27
N GLY A 205 2.57 -4.95 -19.91
CA GLY A 205 2.87 -3.70 -20.61
C GLY A 205 3.39 -2.57 -19.71
N GLU A 206 3.70 -1.44 -20.34
CA GLU A 206 4.49 -0.38 -19.70
C GLU A 206 3.76 0.36 -18.58
N ALA A 207 2.43 0.48 -18.66
CA ALA A 207 1.66 1.16 -17.62
C ALA A 207 1.71 0.42 -16.27
N GLU A 208 1.65 -0.91 -16.30
CA GLU A 208 1.78 -1.74 -15.11
C GLU A 208 3.24 -1.80 -14.64
N ALA A 209 4.20 -1.89 -15.56
CA ALA A 209 5.62 -1.82 -15.23
C ALA A 209 5.97 -0.51 -14.51
N ARG A 210 5.41 0.62 -14.98
CA ARG A 210 5.57 1.92 -14.33
C ARG A 210 4.98 1.94 -12.92
N ARG A 211 3.79 1.38 -12.71
CA ARG A 211 3.19 1.24 -11.36
C ARG A 211 4.09 0.46 -10.42
N VAL A 212 4.61 -0.70 -10.86
CA VAL A 212 5.52 -1.53 -10.05
C VAL A 212 6.81 -0.78 -9.69
N ARG A 213 7.38 0.00 -10.61
CA ARG A 213 8.55 0.84 -10.30
C ARG A 213 8.25 1.92 -9.25
N VAL A 214 7.09 2.58 -9.34
CA VAL A 214 6.65 3.57 -8.33
C VAL A 214 6.43 2.90 -6.97
N LEU A 215 5.78 1.72 -6.94
CA LEU A 215 5.62 0.93 -5.72
C LEU A 215 6.96 0.60 -5.08
N ALA A 216 7.92 0.10 -5.87
CA ALA A 216 9.27 -0.25 -5.41
C ALA A 216 10.02 0.95 -4.82
N GLN A 217 9.93 2.11 -5.46
CA GLN A 217 10.56 3.33 -4.97
C GLN A 217 9.89 3.84 -3.69
N ALA A 218 8.56 3.78 -3.61
CA ALA A 218 7.81 4.25 -2.44
C ALA A 218 7.99 3.34 -1.22
N ALA A 219 7.91 2.02 -1.39
CA ALA A 219 8.16 1.06 -0.31
C ALA A 219 9.57 1.22 0.27
N ARG A 220 10.56 1.46 -0.61
CA ARG A 220 11.95 1.72 -0.24
C ARG A 220 12.11 3.01 0.56
N LEU A 221 11.48 4.11 0.15
CA LEU A 221 11.48 5.34 0.93
C LEU A 221 10.85 5.15 2.31
N ARG A 222 9.76 4.38 2.41
CA ARG A 222 9.16 4.06 3.72
C ARG A 222 10.13 3.29 4.61
N ALA A 223 10.77 2.24 4.09
CA ALA A 223 11.78 1.50 4.85
C ALA A 223 12.98 2.38 5.29
N ILE A 224 13.38 3.34 4.46
CA ILE A 224 14.39 4.35 4.84
C ILE A 224 13.88 5.23 5.98
N VAL A 225 12.64 5.71 5.92
CA VAL A 225 12.05 6.54 6.98
C VAL A 225 11.94 5.72 8.27
N ASP A 226 11.42 4.50 8.21
CA ASP A 226 11.27 3.63 9.37
C ASP A 226 12.64 3.42 10.06
N LEU A 227 13.68 3.10 9.28
CA LEU A 227 15.06 2.98 9.77
C LEU A 227 15.58 4.28 10.39
N ALA A 228 15.33 5.43 9.74
CA ALA A 228 15.76 6.73 10.24
C ALA A 228 15.00 7.20 11.48
N THR A 229 13.75 6.74 11.68
CA THR A 229 12.96 7.03 12.88
C THR A 229 13.28 6.10 14.04
N ALA A 230 13.78 4.89 13.78
CA ALA A 230 14.23 3.97 14.80
C ALA A 230 15.57 4.39 15.44
N ASP A 231 16.39 5.18 14.73
CA ASP A 231 17.65 5.72 15.23
C ASP A 231 17.51 7.21 15.62
N ASP A 232 17.35 7.48 16.92
CA ASP A 232 17.38 8.85 17.45
C ASP A 232 18.78 9.50 17.38
N GLY A 233 19.81 8.75 16.97
CA GLY A 233 21.22 9.05 17.15
C GLY A 233 21.75 10.26 16.39
N GLY A 234 21.96 11.37 17.10
CA GLY A 234 22.95 12.40 16.70
C GLY A 234 22.50 13.86 16.78
N ALA A 235 21.23 14.16 17.08
CA ALA A 235 20.79 15.56 17.12
C ALA A 235 21.52 16.35 18.22
N VAL A 236 22.29 17.37 17.81
CA VAL A 236 23.10 18.19 18.71
C VAL A 236 22.24 19.22 19.47
N ASN A 237 20.98 19.44 19.05
CA ASN A 237 19.96 20.22 19.76
C ASN A 237 18.50 19.82 19.40
N LEU A 238 17.55 20.24 20.25
CA LEU A 238 16.10 19.96 20.13
C LEU A 238 15.46 20.47 18.83
N TRP A 239 15.93 21.60 18.28
CA TRP A 239 15.36 22.22 17.08
C TRP A 239 15.70 21.44 15.80
N GLN A 240 16.94 20.93 15.70
CA GLN A 240 17.36 20.05 14.60
C GLN A 240 16.61 18.72 14.60
N ALA A 241 16.30 18.17 15.78
CA ALA A 241 15.50 16.96 15.91
C ALA A 241 14.06 17.14 15.40
N ASP A 242 13.42 18.28 15.69
CA ASP A 242 12.06 18.59 15.25
C ASP A 242 11.95 18.83 13.73
N GLN A 243 12.90 19.58 13.16
CA GLN A 243 12.99 19.77 11.71
C GLN A 243 13.19 18.42 10.98
N ARG A 244 14.05 17.55 11.51
CA ARG A 244 14.26 16.20 11.00
C ARG A 244 12.99 15.36 11.04
N SER A 245 12.30 15.33 12.19
CA SER A 245 11.04 14.60 12.34
C SER A 245 10.00 15.09 11.32
N THR A 246 9.94 16.39 11.09
CA THR A 246 9.02 16.99 10.12
C THR A 246 9.37 16.60 8.68
N ALA A 247 10.65 16.67 8.30
CA ALA A 247 11.10 16.24 6.97
C ALA A 247 10.79 14.75 6.71
N LEU A 248 11.08 13.86 7.67
CA LEU A 248 10.80 12.43 7.55
C LEU A 248 9.28 12.15 7.44
N ARG A 249 8.44 12.88 8.20
CA ARG A 249 6.98 12.79 8.09
C ARG A 249 6.46 13.16 6.70
N GLU A 250 7.01 14.21 6.09
CA GLU A 250 6.64 14.61 4.72
C GLU A 250 7.11 13.59 3.66
N VAL A 251 8.30 12.99 3.85
CA VAL A 251 8.78 11.93 2.96
C VAL A 251 7.87 10.70 3.02
N ASP A 252 7.52 10.25 4.22
CA ASP A 252 6.63 9.11 4.42
C ASP A 252 5.21 9.38 3.89
N ARG A 253 4.69 10.60 4.10
CA ARG A 253 3.43 11.07 3.49
C ARG A 253 3.47 10.95 1.96
N ALA A 254 4.53 11.45 1.31
CA ALA A 254 4.68 11.35 -0.13
C ALA A 254 4.78 9.89 -0.61
N ALA A 255 5.50 9.04 0.13
CA ALA A 255 5.64 7.63 -0.20
C ALA A 255 4.30 6.86 -0.06
N ARG A 256 3.55 7.06 1.03
CA ARG A 256 2.21 6.47 1.20
C ARG A 256 1.25 6.89 0.08
N ARG A 257 1.24 8.17 -0.29
CA ARG A 257 0.46 8.66 -1.43
C ARG A 257 0.86 8.00 -2.75
N ALA A 258 2.16 7.79 -3.00
CA ALA A 258 2.64 7.11 -4.19
C ALA A 258 2.22 5.63 -4.24
N LEU A 259 2.25 4.92 -3.10
CA LEU A 259 1.70 3.57 -3.00
C LEU A 259 0.21 3.56 -3.33
N SER A 260 -0.57 4.50 -2.79
CA SER A 260 -2.00 4.63 -3.10
C SER A 260 -2.27 4.95 -4.57
N ALA A 261 -1.52 5.87 -5.16
CA ALA A 261 -1.67 6.25 -6.56
C ALA A 261 -1.34 5.09 -7.50
N ALA A 262 -0.37 4.25 -7.14
CA ALA A 262 0.01 3.09 -7.91
C ALA A 262 -1.00 1.94 -7.84
N THR A 263 -1.84 1.90 -6.79
CA THR A 263 -2.92 0.90 -6.65
C THR A 263 -4.27 1.41 -7.15
N ALA A 264 -4.41 2.70 -7.46
CA ALA A 264 -5.67 3.26 -7.91
C ALA A 264 -6.04 2.77 -9.32
N ARG A 265 -7.18 2.08 -9.41
CA ARG A 265 -7.84 1.72 -10.66
C ARG A 265 -9.28 2.18 -10.62
N TYR A 266 -9.59 3.05 -11.55
CA TYR A 266 -10.91 3.62 -11.71
C TYR A 266 -11.59 2.99 -12.92
N ALA A 267 -12.88 2.67 -12.82
CA ALA A 267 -13.65 2.27 -13.98
C ALA A 267 -13.67 3.46 -14.95
N THR A 268 -13.61 3.16 -16.24
CA THR A 268 -13.52 4.18 -17.29
C THR A 268 -14.78 5.06 -17.24
N GLY A 269 -14.63 6.26 -16.71
CA GLY A 269 -15.48 7.43 -16.94
C GLY A 269 -14.70 8.45 -17.75
N PRO A 270 -15.32 9.54 -18.26
CA PRO A 270 -14.61 10.53 -19.06
C PRO A 270 -13.34 10.99 -18.33
N ASP A 271 -12.25 11.06 -19.08
CA ASP A 271 -10.98 11.59 -18.59
C ASP A 271 -11.26 12.96 -17.95
N PRO A 272 -10.87 13.22 -16.69
CA PRO A 272 -11.07 14.54 -16.08
C PRO A 272 -10.40 15.67 -16.88
N SER A 273 -9.49 15.36 -17.82
CA SER A 273 -8.97 16.32 -18.82
C SER A 273 -10.01 16.79 -19.85
N THR A 274 -11.19 16.16 -19.91
CA THR A 274 -12.29 16.48 -20.84
C THR A 274 -13.43 17.29 -20.20
N LEU A 275 -13.37 17.56 -18.90
CA LEU A 275 -14.30 18.46 -18.23
C LEU A 275 -13.77 19.89 -18.32
N ARG A 276 -14.42 20.71 -19.16
CA ARG A 276 -14.15 22.15 -19.30
C ARG A 276 -14.63 22.95 -18.09
#